data_AF-A0A7K4CM65-F1
#
_entry.id   AF-A0A7K4CM65-F1
#
_cell.length_a   1.000
_cell.length_b   1.000
_cell.length_c   1.000
_cell.angle_alpha   90.00
_cell.angle_beta   90.00
_cell.angle_gamma   90.00
#
_symmetry.space_group_name_H-M   'P 1'
#
loop_
_entity.id
_entity.type
_entity.pdbx_description
1 polymer ?
#
loop_
_entity_poly.entity_id
_entity_poly.type
_entity_poly.pdbx_seq_one_letter_code
_entity_poly.pdbx_strand_id
1 'polypeptide(L)'
;MRSNSIIYILFICVMLASSMICLAENTTSASAANLTVPKEMLPEGFKLLAVLPEMDPNVNMTEYISDFYGAEDIGPAAVTVGIYQWGKPGEAYDAKVTLIQLQDEEHADAAISNYKSNPEFQKPPFVGVDRFASALINGHNATEIRKRVNGQTLRYLYLWRNGSTVVLVEGNGDLGKSRDLASATGL
;
A
#
# COMPACT_ATOMS: atom_id res chain seq x y z
N MET A 1 6.67 65.71 -44.76
CA MET A 1 7.79 65.45 -43.84
C MET A 1 7.76 63.98 -43.44
N ARG A 2 8.93 63.31 -43.57
CA ARG A 2 9.30 61.91 -43.22
C ARG A 2 8.61 60.80 -44.05
N SER A 3 9.29 60.12 -44.99
CA SER A 3 10.48 59.23 -44.94
C SER A 3 10.15 57.88 -44.30
N ASN A 4 10.56 56.69 -44.75
CA ASN A 4 11.15 56.09 -45.95
C ASN A 4 11.10 54.56 -45.70
N SER A 5 11.33 53.78 -46.77
CA SER A 5 11.93 52.41 -46.76
C SER A 5 10.96 51.23 -46.58
N ILE A 6 10.62 50.49 -47.65
CA ILE A 6 11.35 49.35 -48.29
C ILE A 6 11.42 48.12 -47.38
N ILE A 7 10.88 46.98 -47.85
CA ILE A 7 11.55 45.67 -48.05
C ILE A 7 10.51 44.65 -48.58
N TYR A 8 10.75 44.12 -49.78
CA TYR A 8 10.15 42.89 -50.29
C TYR A 8 11.01 41.71 -49.84
N ILE A 9 10.44 40.71 -49.16
CA ILE A 9 11.01 39.35 -49.13
C ILE A 9 9.86 38.35 -49.24
N LEU A 10 9.79 37.71 -50.41
CA LEU A 10 9.04 36.49 -50.67
C LEU A 10 9.96 35.33 -50.28
N PHE A 11 9.52 34.44 -49.38
CA PHE A 11 10.11 33.10 -49.24
C PHE A 11 8.97 32.09 -49.13
N ILE A 12 8.80 31.33 -50.21
CA ILE A 12 8.03 30.09 -50.28
C ILE A 12 9.01 28.98 -49.95
N CYS A 13 8.66 28.06 -49.04
CA CYS A 13 9.06 26.66 -49.10
C CYS A 13 8.05 25.79 -48.34
N VAL A 14 7.30 25.01 -49.12
CA VAL A 14 6.49 23.86 -48.72
C VAL A 14 7.40 22.66 -48.46
N MET A 15 6.86 21.63 -47.79
CA MET A 15 7.27 20.20 -47.67
C MET A 15 7.71 19.83 -46.22
N LEU A 16 7.40 18.68 -45.62
CA LEU A 16 6.47 17.55 -45.80
C LEU A 16 6.64 16.68 -44.52
N ALA A 17 5.62 15.87 -44.19
CA ALA A 17 5.66 14.58 -43.46
C ALA A 17 6.60 14.42 -42.25
N SER A 18 6.08 14.13 -41.06
CA SER A 18 5.91 12.77 -40.49
C SER A 18 6.02 12.98 -38.97
N SER A 19 5.45 12.19 -38.07
CA SER A 19 5.20 10.76 -38.02
C SER A 19 4.07 10.51 -37.02
N MET A 20 3.41 9.36 -37.15
CA MET A 20 2.65 8.78 -36.05
C MET A 20 3.51 8.78 -34.78
N ILE A 21 3.15 9.61 -33.81
CA ILE A 21 3.51 9.35 -32.42
C ILE A 21 2.53 8.28 -31.99
N CYS A 22 3.00 7.03 -31.97
CA CYS A 22 2.42 6.03 -31.09
C CYS A 22 2.45 6.65 -29.69
N LEU A 23 1.29 7.07 -29.19
CA LEU A 23 1.04 7.15 -27.76
C LEU A 23 1.14 5.70 -27.26
N ALA A 24 2.36 5.26 -26.98
CA ALA A 24 2.55 4.23 -25.99
C ALA A 24 2.00 4.82 -24.70
N GLU A 25 0.86 4.32 -24.25
CA GLU A 25 0.48 4.43 -22.85
C GLU A 25 1.67 3.87 -22.07
N ASN A 26 2.51 4.77 -21.54
CA ASN A 26 3.37 4.43 -20.43
C ASN A 26 2.41 4.12 -19.27
N THR A 27 1.95 2.88 -19.19
CA THR A 27 1.55 2.30 -17.92
C THR A 27 2.75 2.45 -17.02
N THR A 28 2.71 3.53 -16.24
CA THR A 28 3.76 3.89 -15.31
C THR A 28 3.56 2.93 -14.16
N SER A 29 4.04 1.70 -14.33
CA SER A 29 4.05 0.72 -13.26
C SER A 29 4.75 1.38 -12.09
N ALA A 30 4.06 1.47 -10.94
CA ALA A 30 4.68 1.90 -9.71
C ALA A 30 5.99 1.11 -9.56
N SER A 31 7.12 1.82 -9.58
CA SER A 31 8.42 1.18 -9.37
C SER A 31 8.38 0.60 -7.96
N ALA A 32 8.56 -0.71 -7.83
CA ALA A 32 8.68 -1.40 -6.55
C ALA A 32 9.98 -0.98 -5.87
N ALA A 33 10.12 0.29 -5.49
CA ALA A 33 11.28 0.83 -4.80
C ALA A 33 11.50 -0.01 -3.53
N ASN A 34 12.44 -0.95 -3.62
CA ASN A 34 12.88 -1.94 -2.63
C ASN A 34 11.94 -2.13 -1.41
N LEU A 35 10.68 -2.48 -1.64
CA LEU A 35 9.76 -2.81 -0.56
C LEU A 35 10.32 -4.02 0.19
N THR A 36 10.76 -3.79 1.43
CA THR A 36 11.40 -4.83 2.23
C THR A 36 10.62 -5.00 3.51
N VAL A 37 9.98 -6.14 3.65
CA VAL A 37 9.35 -6.54 4.91
C VAL A 37 10.42 -7.00 5.91
N PRO A 38 10.19 -6.91 7.23
CA PRO A 38 11.15 -7.35 8.23
C PRO A 38 11.55 -8.81 8.03
N LYS A 39 12.84 -9.10 7.83
CA LYS A 39 13.36 -10.47 7.66
C LYS A 39 14.15 -10.97 8.88
N GLU A 40 14.79 -10.05 9.59
CA GLU A 40 15.68 -10.33 10.72
C GLU A 40 15.30 -9.46 11.93
N MET A 41 15.90 -9.75 13.10
CA MET A 41 15.65 -9.03 14.36
C MET A 41 14.14 -8.90 14.68
N LEU A 42 13.37 -9.94 14.34
CA LEU A 42 11.94 -9.95 14.55
C LEU A 42 11.61 -9.89 16.05
N PRO A 43 10.49 -9.26 16.44
CA PRO A 43 10.05 -9.27 17.81
C PRO A 43 9.83 -10.70 18.33
N GLU A 44 9.92 -10.86 19.64
CA GLU A 44 9.84 -12.17 20.29
C GLU A 44 8.56 -12.92 19.89
N GLY A 45 8.75 -14.17 19.43
CA GLY A 45 7.66 -15.07 19.07
C GLY A 45 7.21 -14.97 17.61
N PHE A 46 7.80 -14.08 16.80
CA PHE A 46 7.61 -14.08 15.35
C PHE A 46 8.72 -14.83 14.63
N LYS A 47 8.33 -15.57 13.60
CA LYS A 47 9.24 -16.22 12.67
C LYS A 47 8.76 -15.99 11.24
N LEU A 48 9.62 -15.45 10.38
CA LEU A 48 9.31 -15.32 8.96
C LEU A 48 9.14 -16.72 8.34
N LEU A 49 8.02 -16.91 7.63
CA LEU A 49 7.71 -18.14 6.90
C LEU A 49 7.87 -17.97 5.40
N ALA A 50 7.39 -16.84 4.86
CA ALA A 50 7.42 -16.57 3.43
C ALA A 50 7.45 -15.08 3.12
N VAL A 51 7.93 -14.75 1.92
CA VAL A 51 7.84 -13.41 1.32
C VAL A 51 7.20 -13.55 -0.05
N LEU A 52 6.10 -12.83 -0.29
CA LEU A 52 5.40 -12.80 -1.57
C LEU A 52 5.60 -11.45 -2.27
N PRO A 53 5.72 -11.42 -3.61
CA PRO A 53 5.75 -12.56 -4.53
C PRO A 53 7.13 -13.25 -4.64
N GLU A 54 8.14 -12.81 -3.86
CA GLU A 54 9.54 -13.31 -3.95
C GLU A 54 9.66 -14.84 -3.97
N MET A 55 8.91 -15.54 -3.10
CA MET A 55 8.95 -16.99 -2.96
C MET A 55 7.86 -17.73 -3.77
N ASP A 56 6.85 -17.02 -4.26
CA ASP A 56 5.83 -17.58 -5.16
C ASP A 56 5.40 -16.51 -6.18
N PRO A 57 6.07 -16.48 -7.35
CA PRO A 57 5.81 -15.47 -8.38
C PRO A 57 4.46 -15.66 -9.09
N ASN A 58 3.76 -16.78 -8.87
CA ASN A 58 2.47 -17.04 -9.49
C ASN A 58 1.30 -16.43 -8.69
N VAL A 59 1.56 -15.92 -7.49
CA VAL A 59 0.53 -15.24 -6.69
C VAL A 59 0.09 -13.97 -7.39
N ASN A 60 -1.22 -13.86 -7.63
CA ASN A 60 -1.82 -12.64 -8.14
C ASN A 60 -1.87 -11.58 -7.02
N MET A 61 -0.87 -10.72 -6.96
CA MET A 61 -0.78 -9.70 -5.91
C MET A 61 -1.92 -8.68 -5.97
N THR A 62 -2.48 -8.39 -7.15
CA THR A 62 -3.66 -7.52 -7.31
C THR A 62 -4.88 -8.12 -6.58
N GLU A 63 -5.11 -9.42 -6.73
CA GLU A 63 -6.17 -10.13 -6.01
C GLU A 63 -5.85 -10.22 -4.50
N TYR A 64 -4.57 -10.41 -4.15
CA TYR A 64 -4.12 -10.50 -2.76
C TYR A 64 -4.45 -9.24 -1.95
N ILE A 65 -4.36 -8.06 -2.56
CA ILE A 65 -4.71 -6.78 -1.94
C ILE A 65 -6.09 -6.27 -2.34
N SER A 66 -7.01 -7.16 -2.75
CA SER A 66 -8.36 -6.79 -3.20
C SER A 66 -9.12 -5.87 -2.23
N ASP A 67 -8.90 -6.02 -0.92
CA ASP A 67 -9.50 -5.16 0.13
C ASP A 67 -9.07 -3.68 0.05
N PHE A 68 -8.01 -3.34 -0.69
CA PHE A 68 -7.56 -1.95 -0.91
C PHE A 68 -8.17 -1.29 -2.15
N TYR A 69 -8.79 -2.08 -3.03
CA TYR A 69 -9.56 -1.54 -4.15
C TYR A 69 -10.99 -1.22 -3.69
N GLY A 70 -11.56 -0.14 -4.21
CA GLY A 70 -12.86 0.33 -3.75
C GLY A 70 -13.42 1.45 -4.61
N ALA A 71 -14.05 2.43 -3.95
CA ALA A 71 -14.69 3.55 -4.62
C ALA A 71 -13.67 4.53 -5.20
N GLU A 72 -12.51 4.66 -4.57
CA GLU A 72 -11.41 5.52 -5.00
C GLU A 72 -10.40 4.69 -5.79
N ASP A 73 -9.87 5.25 -6.89
CA ASP A 73 -8.84 4.58 -7.69
C ASP A 73 -7.49 4.64 -6.96
N ILE A 74 -6.77 3.52 -6.94
CA ILE A 74 -5.43 3.42 -6.35
C ILE A 74 -4.35 3.26 -7.43
N GLY A 75 -4.76 3.12 -8.70
CA GLY A 75 -3.84 2.91 -9.81
C GLY A 75 -3.03 1.61 -9.71
N PRO A 76 -1.92 1.50 -10.45
CA PRO A 76 -1.02 0.36 -10.37
C PRO A 76 -0.33 0.26 -9.00
N ALA A 77 -0.32 -0.94 -8.43
CA ALA A 77 0.28 -1.21 -7.12
C ALA A 77 1.45 -2.20 -7.23
N ALA A 78 2.59 -1.85 -6.65
CA ALA A 78 3.67 -2.80 -6.38
C ALA A 78 3.56 -3.30 -4.94
N VAL A 79 3.50 -4.62 -4.75
CA VAL A 79 3.16 -5.21 -3.44
C VAL A 79 4.26 -6.16 -2.98
N THR A 80 4.57 -6.13 -1.69
CA THR A 80 5.36 -7.16 -1.01
C THR A 80 4.70 -7.54 0.31
N VAL A 81 4.63 -8.84 0.59
CA VAL A 81 3.98 -9.38 1.80
C VAL A 81 4.93 -10.30 2.53
N GLY A 82 5.20 -10.02 3.80
CA GLY A 82 5.85 -10.93 4.73
C GLY A 82 4.79 -11.72 5.49
N ILE A 83 4.94 -13.04 5.52
CA ILE A 83 4.07 -13.95 6.28
C ILE A 83 4.88 -14.49 7.45
N TYR A 84 4.35 -14.30 8.66
CA TYR A 84 5.04 -14.60 9.90
C TYR A 84 4.21 -15.58 10.72
N GLN A 85 4.87 -16.65 11.15
CA GLN A 85 4.31 -17.49 12.18
C GLN A 85 4.18 -16.69 13.46
N TRP A 86 3.04 -16.84 14.13
CA TRP A 86 2.83 -16.37 15.48
C TRP A 86 2.23 -17.50 16.33
N GLY A 87 2.80 -17.73 17.51
CA GLY A 87 2.35 -18.78 18.42
C GLY A 87 2.86 -20.19 18.05
N LYS A 88 2.29 -21.21 18.70
CA LYS A 88 2.70 -22.61 18.48
C LYS A 88 2.25 -23.09 17.09
N PRO A 89 3.00 -24.01 16.43
CA PRO A 89 2.54 -24.66 15.20
C PRO A 89 1.14 -25.26 15.40
N GLY A 90 0.17 -24.82 14.60
CA GLY A 90 -1.24 -25.24 14.70
C GLY A 90 -2.15 -24.31 15.51
N GLU A 91 -1.63 -23.25 16.15
CA GLU A 91 -2.44 -22.17 16.71
C GLU A 91 -2.66 -21.03 15.68
N ALA A 92 -3.69 -20.23 15.96
CA ALA A 92 -4.46 -19.42 15.01
C ALA A 92 -3.66 -18.37 14.20
N TYR A 93 -3.79 -18.49 12.87
CA TYR A 93 -3.46 -17.55 11.78
C TYR A 93 -2.08 -16.88 11.77
N ASP A 94 -1.43 -16.91 10.62
CA ASP A 94 -0.18 -16.18 10.41
C ASP A 94 -0.38 -14.66 10.51
N ALA A 95 0.57 -13.99 11.16
CA ALA A 95 0.71 -12.55 11.08
C ALA A 95 1.25 -12.13 9.72
N LYS A 96 0.91 -10.91 9.28
CA LYS A 96 1.34 -10.42 7.97
C LYS A 96 1.79 -8.98 8.04
N VAL A 97 2.77 -8.65 7.20
CA VAL A 97 3.14 -7.27 6.89
C VAL A 97 2.99 -7.10 5.39
N THR A 98 2.07 -6.25 4.96
CA THR A 98 1.79 -5.95 3.57
C THR A 98 2.23 -4.52 3.29
N LEU A 99 3.14 -4.37 2.32
CA LEU A 99 3.63 -3.09 1.83
C LEU A 99 3.10 -2.88 0.41
N ILE A 100 2.50 -1.73 0.15
CA ILE A 100 1.90 -1.38 -1.14
C ILE A 100 2.49 -0.04 -1.59
N GLN A 101 3.40 -0.08 -2.56
CA GLN A 101 3.97 1.10 -3.20
C GLN A 101 3.02 1.56 -4.32
N LEU A 102 2.59 2.80 -4.21
CA LEU A 102 1.66 3.45 -5.14
C LEU A 102 2.35 4.63 -5.83
N GLN A 103 1.64 5.25 -6.78
CA GLN A 103 2.20 6.32 -7.61
C GLN A 103 2.59 7.56 -6.78
N ASP A 104 1.74 7.96 -5.84
CA ASP A 104 1.91 9.15 -5.00
C ASP A 104 1.10 9.01 -3.70
N GLU A 105 1.11 10.06 -2.87
CA GLU A 105 0.40 10.05 -1.59
C GLU A 105 -1.12 10.06 -1.74
N GLU A 106 -1.66 10.62 -2.83
CA GLU A 106 -3.12 10.68 -3.07
C GLU A 106 -3.66 9.27 -3.30
N HIS A 107 -2.98 8.47 -4.12
CA HIS A 107 -3.33 7.06 -4.31
C HIS A 107 -3.17 6.25 -3.02
N ALA A 108 -2.18 6.57 -2.18
CA ALA A 108 -2.00 5.92 -0.88
C ALA A 108 -3.12 6.26 0.11
N ASP A 109 -3.55 7.52 0.15
CA ASP A 109 -4.70 7.95 0.95
C ASP A 109 -6.00 7.28 0.45
N ALA A 110 -6.19 7.17 -0.87
CA ALA A 110 -7.29 6.43 -1.48
C ALA A 110 -7.31 4.95 -1.08
N ALA A 111 -6.16 4.27 -1.12
CA ALA A 111 -6.04 2.88 -0.70
C ALA A 111 -6.39 2.67 0.79
N ILE A 112 -5.94 3.58 1.67
CA ILE A 112 -6.31 3.56 3.10
C ILE A 112 -7.82 3.80 3.28
N SER A 113 -8.40 4.76 2.54
CA SER A 113 -9.83 5.07 2.56
C SER A 113 -10.67 3.86 2.16
N ASN A 114 -10.32 3.22 1.04
CA ASN A 114 -10.97 2.01 0.55
C ASN A 114 -10.92 0.86 1.58
N TYR A 115 -9.72 0.57 2.11
CA TYR A 115 -9.55 -0.50 3.10
C TYR A 115 -10.41 -0.29 4.33
N LYS A 116 -10.42 0.94 4.88
CA LYS A 116 -11.22 1.28 6.06
C LYS A 116 -12.73 1.27 5.79
N SER A 117 -13.13 1.42 4.54
CA SER A 117 -14.53 1.41 4.11
C SER A 117 -15.10 0.00 3.95
N ASN A 118 -14.28 -1.05 4.10
CA ASN A 118 -14.73 -2.44 3.99
C ASN A 118 -16.00 -2.68 4.86
N PRO A 119 -17.04 -3.31 4.31
CA PRO A 119 -18.27 -3.64 5.04
C PRO A 119 -18.04 -4.34 6.39
N GLU A 120 -16.97 -5.13 6.53
CA GLU A 120 -16.62 -5.81 7.78
C GLU A 120 -16.30 -4.85 8.93
N PHE A 121 -15.89 -3.61 8.62
CA PHE A 121 -15.51 -2.60 9.59
C PHE A 121 -16.66 -1.68 10.00
N GLN A 122 -17.80 -1.72 9.30
CA GLN A 122 -18.95 -0.85 9.55
C GLN A 122 -19.59 -1.06 10.92
N LYS A 123 -19.35 -2.21 11.54
CA LYS A 123 -19.81 -2.53 12.90
C LYS A 123 -18.62 -2.66 13.85
N PRO A 124 -18.78 -2.26 15.12
CA PRO A 124 -17.76 -2.53 16.13
C PRO A 124 -17.54 -4.04 16.27
N PRO A 125 -16.31 -4.50 16.57
CA PRO A 125 -16.03 -5.93 16.74
C PRO A 125 -16.84 -6.55 17.88
N PHE A 126 -17.06 -5.77 18.95
CA PHE A 126 -17.90 -6.11 20.09
C PHE A 126 -18.67 -4.87 20.57
N VAL A 127 -19.78 -5.07 21.27
CA VAL A 127 -20.52 -3.96 21.89
C VAL A 127 -19.62 -3.22 22.86
N GLY A 128 -19.52 -1.90 22.72
CA GLY A 128 -18.68 -1.05 23.58
C GLY A 128 -17.19 -1.07 23.25
N VAL A 129 -16.77 -1.72 22.15
CA VAL A 129 -15.39 -1.70 21.67
C VAL A 129 -15.31 -0.95 20.36
N ASP A 130 -14.56 0.15 20.34
CA ASP A 130 -14.34 0.91 19.11
C ASP A 130 -13.57 0.10 18.07
N ARG A 131 -14.01 0.21 16.82
CA ARG A 131 -13.37 -0.42 15.65
C ARG A 131 -11.98 0.15 15.40
N PHE A 132 -11.86 1.47 15.52
CA PHE A 132 -10.67 2.24 15.18
C PHE A 132 -10.15 2.98 16.40
N ALA A 133 -8.82 3.04 16.51
CA ALA A 133 -8.12 3.91 17.44
C ALA A 133 -6.88 4.50 16.74
N SER A 134 -6.29 5.54 17.33
CA SER A 134 -5.02 6.09 16.86
C SER A 134 -3.84 5.40 17.55
N ALA A 135 -2.78 5.16 16.80
CA ALA A 135 -1.50 4.67 17.31
C ALA A 135 -0.36 5.47 16.67
N LEU A 136 0.79 5.53 17.36
CA LEU A 136 2.02 6.09 16.81
C LEU A 136 2.99 4.94 16.56
N ILE A 137 3.34 4.70 15.30
CA ILE A 137 4.28 3.65 14.88
C ILE A 137 5.45 4.34 14.18
N ASN A 138 6.66 4.21 14.73
CA ASN A 138 7.88 4.81 14.17
C ASN A 138 7.77 6.32 13.81
N GLY A 139 6.94 7.08 14.53
CA GLY A 139 6.69 8.50 14.27
C GLY A 139 5.54 8.79 13.30
N HIS A 140 4.93 7.76 12.70
CA HIS A 140 3.76 7.86 11.83
C HIS A 140 2.45 7.67 12.61
N ASN A 141 1.45 8.50 12.31
CA ASN A 141 0.10 8.33 12.84
C ASN A 141 -0.59 7.17 12.13
N ALA A 142 -0.67 6.04 12.80
CA ALA A 142 -1.34 4.84 12.31
C ALA A 142 -2.78 4.74 12.83
N THR A 143 -3.63 4.11 12.03
CA THR A 143 -4.93 3.62 12.47
C THR A 143 -4.76 2.23 13.05
N GLU A 144 -5.00 2.06 14.35
CA GLU A 144 -5.24 0.75 14.96
C GLU A 144 -6.64 0.27 14.57
N ILE A 145 -6.74 -0.94 14.02
CA ILE A 145 -8.01 -1.56 13.62
C ILE A 145 -8.19 -2.83 14.44
N ARG A 146 -9.29 -2.92 15.18
CA ARG A 146 -9.59 -4.07 16.06
C ARG A 146 -10.51 -5.06 15.36
N LYS A 147 -9.95 -6.08 14.70
CA LYS A 147 -10.70 -7.08 13.91
C LYS A 147 -11.20 -8.22 14.79
N ARG A 148 -12.47 -8.61 14.67
CA ARG A 148 -13.00 -9.79 15.37
C ARG A 148 -12.63 -11.04 14.57
N VAL A 149 -12.01 -12.03 15.22
CA VAL A 149 -11.63 -13.30 14.60
C VAL A 149 -12.32 -14.45 15.33
N ASN A 150 -12.84 -15.42 14.56
CA ASN A 150 -13.54 -16.61 15.05
C ASN A 150 -14.68 -16.31 16.05
N GLY A 151 -15.25 -15.11 15.98
CA GLY A 151 -16.35 -14.67 16.86
C GLY A 151 -15.96 -14.41 18.32
N GLN A 152 -14.73 -14.67 18.75
CA GLN A 152 -14.37 -14.69 20.17
C GLN A 152 -13.19 -13.79 20.53
N THR A 153 -12.26 -13.54 19.60
CA THR A 153 -11.03 -12.80 19.90
C THR A 153 -10.91 -11.55 19.04
N LEU A 154 -10.16 -10.57 19.55
CA LEU A 154 -9.68 -9.46 18.75
C LEU A 154 -8.35 -9.85 18.10
N ARG A 155 -8.13 -9.32 16.92
CA ARG A 155 -6.84 -9.22 16.24
C ARG A 155 -6.56 -7.74 16.02
N TYR A 156 -5.34 -7.32 16.32
CA TYR A 156 -4.93 -5.93 16.18
C TYR A 156 -4.19 -5.74 14.87
N LEU A 157 -4.72 -4.83 14.05
CA LEU A 157 -4.16 -4.41 12.79
C LEU A 157 -3.65 -2.97 12.93
N TYR A 158 -2.60 -2.63 12.19
CA TYR A 158 -2.12 -1.25 12.09
C TYR A 158 -2.01 -0.88 10.61
N LEU A 159 -2.62 0.25 10.25
CA LEU A 159 -2.66 0.76 8.89
C LEU A 159 -2.21 2.22 8.87
N TRP A 160 -1.20 2.51 8.05
CA TRP A 160 -0.72 3.87 7.82
C TRP A 160 -0.08 3.97 6.44
N ARG A 161 0.32 5.19 6.08
CA ARG A 161 1.21 5.43 4.94
C ARG A 161 2.51 6.07 5.37
N ASN A 162 3.55 5.81 4.60
CA ASN A 162 4.83 6.49 4.66
C ASN A 162 5.17 6.94 3.24
N GLY A 163 5.00 8.24 2.96
CA GLY A 163 4.96 8.76 1.59
C GLY A 163 3.84 8.08 0.79
N SER A 164 4.19 7.57 -0.39
CA SER A 164 3.30 6.81 -1.29
C SER A 164 3.25 5.30 -1.02
N THR A 165 3.82 4.84 0.10
CA THR A 165 3.74 3.44 0.53
C THR A 165 2.71 3.26 1.61
N VAL A 166 1.74 2.39 1.40
CA VAL A 166 0.80 1.94 2.43
C VAL A 166 1.39 0.74 3.16
N VAL A 167 1.29 0.76 4.49
CA VAL A 167 1.73 -0.31 5.37
C VAL A 167 0.53 -0.86 6.12
N LEU A 168 0.24 -2.14 5.93
CA LEU A 168 -0.72 -2.89 6.72
C LEU A 168 -0.01 -4.00 7.49
N VAL A 169 -0.13 -3.93 8.81
CA VAL A 169 0.38 -4.96 9.71
C VAL A 169 -0.83 -5.68 10.29
N GLU A 170 -1.01 -6.93 9.90
CA GLU A 170 -1.98 -7.82 10.51
C GLU A 170 -1.30 -8.62 11.61
N GLY A 171 -1.38 -8.11 12.84
CA GLY A 171 -0.78 -8.73 14.01
C GLY A 171 -1.58 -9.92 14.51
N ASN A 172 -1.82 -9.96 15.82
CA ASN A 172 -2.41 -11.08 16.53
C ASN A 172 -3.36 -10.60 17.64
N GLY A 173 -3.72 -11.48 18.58
CA GLY A 173 -4.62 -11.14 19.69
C GLY A 173 -3.97 -10.41 20.86
N ASP A 174 -2.65 -10.20 20.83
CA ASP A 174 -1.89 -9.40 21.77
C ASP A 174 -1.58 -8.03 21.15
N LEU A 175 -2.09 -6.98 21.79
CA LEU A 175 -1.94 -5.60 21.32
C LEU A 175 -0.46 -5.16 21.25
N GLY A 176 0.33 -5.54 22.26
CA GLY A 176 1.74 -5.16 22.38
C GLY A 176 2.57 -5.85 21.31
N LYS A 177 2.44 -7.17 21.19
CA LYS A 177 3.19 -7.94 20.17
C LYS A 177 2.83 -7.53 18.74
N SER A 178 1.56 -7.21 18.51
CA SER A 178 1.12 -6.69 17.21
C SER A 178 1.75 -5.33 16.92
N ARG A 179 1.90 -4.47 17.95
CA ARG A 179 2.57 -3.18 17.84
C ARG A 179 4.07 -3.34 17.60
N ASP A 180 4.71 -4.28 18.29
CA ASP A 180 6.14 -4.55 18.10
C ASP A 180 6.45 -5.02 16.67
N LEU A 181 5.59 -5.87 16.09
CA LEU A 181 5.71 -6.26 14.67
C LEU A 181 5.53 -5.05 13.75
N ALA A 182 4.59 -4.16 14.06
CA ALA A 182 4.41 -2.95 13.28
C ALA A 182 5.62 -2.02 13.36
N SER A 183 6.20 -1.85 14.55
CA SER A 183 7.45 -1.10 14.74
C SER A 183 8.63 -1.72 14.01
N ALA A 184 8.70 -3.06 13.92
CA ALA A 184 9.79 -3.76 13.22
C ALA A 184 9.87 -3.44 11.72
N THR A 185 8.81 -2.87 11.13
CA THR A 185 8.85 -2.38 9.74
C THR A 185 9.87 -1.27 9.51
N GLY A 186 10.20 -0.49 10.55
CA GLY A 186 11.05 0.70 10.45
C GLY A 186 10.44 1.84 9.61
N LEU A 187 9.19 1.69 9.16
CA LEU A 187 8.42 2.63 8.34
C LEU A 187 7.32 3.33 9.14
#